data_AF-A0A8B8E422-F1
#
_entry.id   AF-A0A8B8E422-F1
#
_cell.length_a   1.000
_cell.length_b   1.000
_cell.length_c   1.000
_cell.angle_alpha   90.00
_cell.angle_beta   90.00
_cell.angle_gamma   90.00
#
_symmetry.space_group_name_H-M   'P 1'
#
loop_
_entity.id
_entity.type
_entity.pdbx_description
1 polymer ?
#
loop_
_entity_poly.entity_id
_entity_poly.type
_entity_poly.pdbx_seq_one_letter_code
_entity_poly.pdbx_strand_id
1 'polypeptide(L)'
;MLYKSNVLSLKFFVFVGINAMLFRKLIPKTRRHLTWLFRTMTTVSQPSVQEKTVDSCKNNIVWVDLEMSGLDVNTEHILEMACIITDANLNVLAESEDLIIHQPDSVLDSMGEWCTRQHGESGLTAAVKNSKIDLKTAEKMMVDFIQPHISPSSCPLAGNSIHCDKQFLQKYMPNFMEQLHYRIIDVSSIKELCRRWYPETLNQAPVKKLTHRALDDIRESIEELKFYRKTVFK
;
A
#
# COMPACT_ATOMS: atom_id res chain seq x y z
N MET A 1 -9.83 -44.34 38.72
CA MET A 1 -8.83 -44.52 37.65
C MET A 1 -8.79 -43.23 36.84
N LEU A 2 -8.12 -42.16 37.29
CA LEU A 2 -6.69 -41.84 37.05
C LEU A 2 -6.23 -42.04 35.60
N TYR A 3 -6.27 -40.98 34.79
CA TYR A 3 -5.07 -40.34 34.27
C TYR A 3 -5.41 -38.94 33.71
N LYS A 4 -4.80 -37.90 34.31
CA LYS A 4 -4.73 -36.53 33.80
C LYS A 4 -3.46 -36.42 32.95
N SER A 5 -3.53 -35.76 31.80
CA SER A 5 -2.34 -35.28 31.08
C SER A 5 -2.56 -33.83 30.66
N ASN A 6 -1.84 -32.94 31.34
CA ASN A 6 -1.75 -31.51 31.07
C ASN A 6 -0.93 -31.27 29.79
N VAL A 7 -1.44 -30.43 28.89
CA VAL A 7 -0.65 -29.79 27.82
C VAL A 7 -0.34 -28.38 28.29
N LEU A 8 0.93 -28.12 28.64
CA LEU A 8 1.41 -26.82 29.08
C LEU A 8 2.30 -26.19 27.99
N SER A 9 1.84 -25.04 27.50
CA SER A 9 2.57 -23.87 26.98
C SER A 9 4.07 -24.03 26.66
N LEU A 10 4.40 -23.90 25.36
CA LEU A 10 5.77 -23.72 24.87
C LEU A 10 6.09 -22.21 24.84
N LYS A 11 6.85 -21.73 25.82
CA LYS A 11 7.50 -20.41 25.80
C LYS A 11 8.86 -20.53 25.12
N PHE A 12 9.04 -19.83 24.01
CA PHE A 12 10.33 -19.65 23.34
C PHE A 12 11.19 -18.68 24.15
N PHE A 13 12.36 -19.13 24.63
CA PHE A 13 13.43 -18.28 25.12
C PHE A 13 14.51 -18.17 24.05
N VAL A 14 14.82 -16.94 23.67
CA VAL A 14 15.97 -16.54 22.84
C VAL A 14 17.10 -16.11 23.77
N PHE A 15 18.31 -16.68 23.61
CA PHE A 15 19.66 -16.23 24.07
C PHE A 15 20.57 -17.49 24.04
N VAL A 16 21.83 -17.58 23.58
CA VAL A 16 22.95 -16.68 23.25
C VAL A 16 23.83 -17.42 22.23
N GLY A 17 24.34 -16.72 21.21
CA GLY A 17 25.55 -17.12 20.51
C GLY A 17 26.76 -16.49 21.21
N ILE A 18 27.77 -17.29 21.57
CA ILE A 18 29.13 -16.81 21.89
C ILE A 18 30.12 -17.99 21.86
N ASN A 19 31.24 -17.73 21.17
CA ASN A 19 32.58 -18.30 21.27
C ASN A 19 32.90 -19.72 20.76
N ALA A 20 33.60 -19.70 19.61
CA ALA A 20 34.54 -20.72 19.19
C ALA A 20 35.65 -20.93 20.25
N MET A 21 35.66 -22.12 20.85
CA MET A 21 36.78 -22.66 21.62
C MET A 21 37.81 -23.25 20.62
N LEU A 22 39.05 -22.78 20.55
CA LEU A 22 40.15 -23.12 21.48
C LEU A 22 40.10 -24.60 21.89
N PHE A 23 40.74 -25.49 21.13
CA PHE A 23 41.50 -26.64 21.66
C PHE A 23 42.31 -27.29 20.52
N ARG A 24 43.51 -26.75 20.26
CA ARG A 24 44.62 -27.48 19.64
C ARG A 24 45.63 -27.77 20.75
N LYS A 25 45.81 -29.04 21.13
CA LYS A 25 47.11 -29.68 21.44
C LYS A 25 46.95 -31.06 22.15
N LEU A 26 47.82 -31.99 21.72
CA LEU A 26 48.25 -33.28 22.31
C LEU A 26 47.33 -34.50 22.02
N ILE A 27 47.74 -35.71 21.62
CA ILE A 27 49.00 -36.43 21.27
C ILE A 27 48.55 -37.71 20.49
N PRO A 28 49.39 -38.36 19.66
CA PRO A 28 48.96 -39.27 18.61
C PRO A 28 48.98 -40.75 19.03
N LYS A 29 48.00 -41.54 18.58
CA LYS A 29 48.20 -42.96 18.26
C LYS A 29 47.02 -43.50 17.45
N THR A 30 47.37 -44.44 16.56
CA THR A 30 46.52 -45.28 15.71
C THR A 30 45.77 -44.60 14.55
N ARG A 31 46.51 -44.37 13.46
CA ARG A 31 45.99 -44.47 12.09
C ARG A 31 45.56 -45.92 11.82
N ARG A 32 44.28 -46.15 11.55
CA ARG A 32 43.76 -46.96 10.43
C ARG A 32 42.25 -47.17 10.56
N HIS A 33 41.58 -46.98 9.43
CA HIS A 33 40.19 -47.32 9.12
C HIS A 33 39.10 -46.50 9.83
N LEU A 34 38.51 -45.54 9.10
CA LEU A 34 37.11 -45.57 8.68
C LEU A 34 36.84 -44.31 7.83
N THR A 35 37.27 -44.35 6.58
CA THR A 35 36.57 -43.63 5.52
C THR A 35 35.25 -44.34 5.26
N TRP A 36 34.22 -43.58 4.92
CA TRP A 36 32.93 -44.02 4.40
C TRP A 36 31.83 -44.32 5.43
N LEU A 37 31.23 -43.26 6.00
CA LEU A 37 29.76 -43.05 6.18
C LEU A 37 29.48 -41.76 6.98
N PHE A 38 29.90 -40.61 6.44
CA PHE A 38 29.29 -39.32 6.78
C PHE A 38 28.71 -38.75 5.48
N ARG A 39 27.57 -39.32 5.08
CA ARG A 39 26.71 -38.78 4.03
C ARG A 39 25.34 -38.55 4.65
N THR A 40 24.81 -37.36 4.35
CA THR A 40 23.52 -36.78 4.76
C THR A 40 23.54 -36.01 6.09
N MET A 41 24.36 -34.97 6.16
CA MET A 41 23.83 -33.73 6.76
C MET A 41 22.95 -33.09 5.71
N THR A 42 21.65 -33.18 5.92
CA THR A 42 20.61 -32.43 5.23
C THR A 42 20.93 -30.95 5.41
N THR A 43 21.47 -30.32 4.38
CA THR A 43 21.46 -28.87 4.24
C THR A 43 20.00 -28.46 4.14
N VAL A 44 19.43 -28.00 5.25
CA VAL A 44 18.18 -27.26 5.24
C VAL A 44 18.48 -25.94 4.51
N SER A 45 18.16 -25.89 3.22
CA SER A 45 18.13 -24.66 2.46
C SER A 45 17.07 -23.75 3.07
N GLN A 46 17.49 -22.68 3.77
CA GLN A 46 16.57 -21.62 4.15
C GLN A 46 15.98 -21.00 2.88
N PRO A 47 14.68 -20.63 2.87
CA PRO A 47 14.11 -19.91 1.74
C PRO A 47 14.84 -18.58 1.61
N SER A 48 15.45 -18.36 0.44
CA SER A 48 16.03 -17.07 0.09
C SER A 48 14.90 -16.04 0.02
N VAL A 49 14.86 -15.10 0.96
CA VAL A 49 14.10 -13.87 0.78
C VAL A 49 14.71 -13.18 -0.43
N GLN A 50 13.98 -13.16 -1.56
CA GLN A 50 14.41 -12.38 -2.71
C GLN A 50 14.36 -10.91 -2.31
N GLU A 51 15.52 -10.30 -2.07
CA GLU A 51 15.63 -8.84 -2.00
C GLU A 51 15.12 -8.27 -3.33
N LYS A 52 13.99 -7.57 -3.30
CA LYS A 52 13.52 -6.79 -4.45
C LYS A 52 14.60 -5.78 -4.78
N THR A 53 15.26 -5.94 -5.93
CA THR A 53 16.24 -4.96 -6.40
C THR A 53 15.52 -3.65 -6.71
N VAL A 54 16.19 -2.52 -6.48
CA VAL A 54 15.64 -1.16 -6.73
C VAL A 54 15.07 -1.02 -8.14
N ASP A 55 15.65 -1.73 -9.12
CA ASP A 55 15.20 -1.74 -10.52
C ASP A 55 13.80 -2.34 -10.70
N SER A 56 13.39 -3.27 -9.83
CA SER A 56 12.07 -3.91 -9.90
C SER A 56 10.90 -2.98 -9.55
N CYS A 57 11.15 -1.90 -8.80
CA CYS A 57 10.10 -1.01 -8.31
C CYS A 57 9.90 0.24 -9.17
N LYS A 58 10.77 0.52 -10.16
CA LYS A 58 10.71 1.74 -10.98
C LYS A 58 9.42 1.92 -11.77
N ASN A 59 8.81 0.81 -12.17
CA ASN A 59 7.60 0.78 -12.98
C ASN A 59 6.33 0.56 -12.15
N ASN A 60 6.43 0.59 -10.82
CA ASN A 60 5.25 0.52 -9.98
C ASN A 60 4.42 1.80 -10.09
N ILE A 61 3.14 1.69 -9.76
CA ILE A 61 2.16 2.76 -9.84
C ILE A 61 1.61 2.99 -8.43
N VAL A 62 1.56 4.26 -8.02
CA VAL A 62 1.05 4.67 -6.70
C VAL A 62 -0.36 5.19 -6.88
N TRP A 63 -1.34 4.37 -6.53
CA TRP A 63 -2.75 4.72 -6.61
C TRP A 63 -3.19 5.40 -5.34
N VAL A 64 -3.89 6.52 -5.46
CA VAL A 64 -4.40 7.30 -4.33
C VAL A 64 -5.82 7.74 -4.64
N ASP A 65 -6.61 7.86 -3.59
CA ASP A 65 -7.89 8.55 -3.58
C ASP A 65 -7.97 9.32 -2.26
N LEU A 66 -8.48 10.55 -2.34
CA LEU A 66 -8.72 11.42 -1.21
C LEU A 66 -10.21 11.73 -1.09
N GLU A 67 -10.70 11.70 0.14
CA GLU A 67 -11.95 12.39 0.48
C GLU A 67 -11.60 13.76 1.06
N MET A 68 -12.23 14.82 0.54
CA MET A 68 -12.00 16.20 0.97
C MET A 68 -13.28 16.86 1.48
N SER A 69 -13.14 17.95 2.23
CA SER A 69 -14.27 18.79 2.65
C SER A 69 -14.94 19.55 1.49
N GLY A 70 -14.28 19.61 0.33
CA GLY A 70 -14.75 20.19 -0.92
C GLY A 70 -13.65 20.18 -2.00
N LEU A 71 -13.84 20.95 -3.07
CA LEU A 71 -12.95 20.94 -4.25
C LEU A 71 -11.96 22.11 -4.33
N ASP A 72 -12.14 23.19 -3.56
CA ASP A 72 -11.22 24.33 -3.58
C ASP A 72 -10.03 24.08 -2.65
N VAL A 73 -8.88 23.77 -3.23
CA VAL A 73 -7.62 23.54 -2.50
C VAL A 73 -7.23 24.69 -1.56
N ASN A 74 -7.72 25.91 -1.77
CA ASN A 74 -7.40 27.06 -0.93
C ASN A 74 -8.14 27.07 0.40
N THR A 75 -9.37 26.54 0.43
CA THR A 75 -10.26 26.58 1.60
C THR A 75 -10.55 25.20 2.18
N GLU A 76 -10.45 24.16 1.36
CA GLU A 76 -10.83 22.79 1.71
C GLU A 76 -9.65 21.96 2.19
N HIS A 77 -9.96 20.87 2.89
CA HIS A 77 -9.02 20.04 3.64
C HIS A 77 -9.20 18.56 3.32
N ILE A 78 -8.13 17.78 3.49
CA ILE A 78 -8.14 16.32 3.35
C ILE A 78 -8.78 15.69 4.60
N LEU A 79 -9.73 14.78 4.39
CA LEU A 79 -10.50 14.06 5.41
C LEU A 79 -10.14 12.58 5.48
N GLU A 80 -9.93 11.94 4.33
CA GLU A 80 -9.52 10.54 4.22
C GLU A 80 -8.45 10.41 3.14
N MET A 81 -7.53 9.47 3.31
CA MET A 81 -6.56 9.09 2.29
C MET A 81 -6.31 7.58 2.35
N ALA A 82 -6.32 6.94 1.19
CA ALA A 82 -5.85 5.58 1.01
C ALA A 82 -4.82 5.49 -0.12
N CYS A 83 -4.06 4.39 -0.14
CA CYS A 83 -3.08 4.13 -1.17
C CYS A 83 -3.03 2.63 -1.53
N ILE A 84 -2.92 2.32 -2.82
CA ILE A 84 -2.61 0.98 -3.32
C ILE A 84 -1.39 1.06 -4.22
N ILE A 85 -0.46 0.11 -4.07
CA ILE A 85 0.66 -0.04 -4.99
C ILE A 85 0.36 -1.18 -5.95
N THR A 86 0.50 -0.92 -7.24
CA THR A 86 0.48 -1.98 -8.26
C THR A 86 1.80 -2.06 -9.01
N ASP A 87 2.07 -3.23 -9.61
CA ASP A 87 3.06 -3.31 -10.67
C ASP A 87 2.54 -2.64 -11.96
N ALA A 88 3.39 -2.61 -13.00
CA ALA A 88 3.04 -2.09 -14.31
C ALA A 88 1.87 -2.84 -15.00
N ASN A 89 1.53 -4.04 -14.51
CA ASN A 89 0.45 -4.85 -15.04
C ASN A 89 -0.86 -4.72 -14.27
N LEU A 90 -0.94 -3.79 -13.31
CA LEU A 90 -2.10 -3.55 -12.45
C LEU A 90 -2.35 -4.68 -11.45
N ASN A 91 -1.32 -5.49 -11.14
CA ASN A 91 -1.39 -6.46 -10.04
C ASN A 91 -1.08 -5.76 -8.73
N VAL A 92 -1.93 -5.94 -7.73
CA VAL A 92 -1.77 -5.34 -6.40
C VAL A 92 -0.53 -5.93 -5.71
N LEU A 93 0.34 -5.05 -5.22
CA LEU A 93 1.56 -5.39 -4.48
C LEU A 93 1.42 -5.10 -2.98
N ALA A 94 0.69 -4.04 -2.64
CA ALA A 94 0.44 -3.61 -1.27
C ALA A 94 -0.80 -2.68 -1.21
N GLU A 95 -1.50 -2.69 -0.09
CA GLU A 95 -2.61 -1.78 0.23
C GLU A 95 -2.31 -1.11 1.58
N SER A 96 -2.61 0.19 1.70
CA SER A 96 -2.53 0.91 2.97
C SER A 96 -3.79 0.67 3.81
N GLU A 97 -3.75 1.10 5.07
CA GLU A 97 -4.97 1.36 5.82
C GLU A 97 -5.68 2.61 5.28
N ASP A 98 -6.98 2.74 5.56
CA ASP A 98 -7.73 3.98 5.37
C ASP A 98 -7.32 4.98 6.46
N LEU A 99 -6.59 6.03 6.08
CA LEU A 99 -6.20 7.07 7.03
C LEU A 99 -7.27 8.15 7.11
N ILE A 100 -8.03 8.12 8.18
CA ILE A 100 -9.01 9.16 8.50
C ILE A 100 -8.28 10.27 9.26
N ILE A 101 -8.26 11.47 8.68
CA ILE A 101 -7.48 12.61 9.17
C ILE A 101 -8.39 13.53 9.96
N HIS A 102 -8.01 13.82 11.21
CA HIS A 102 -8.76 14.72 12.07
C HIS A 102 -8.79 16.14 11.51
N GLN A 103 -9.99 16.74 11.45
CA GLN A 103 -10.23 18.15 11.18
C GLN A 103 -11.10 18.75 12.29
N PRO A 104 -10.93 20.04 12.63
CA PRO A 104 -11.79 20.71 13.60
C PRO A 104 -13.23 20.81 13.10
N ASP A 105 -14.18 20.88 14.03
CA ASP A 105 -15.61 20.98 13.72
C ASP A 105 -15.92 22.14 12.76
N SER A 106 -15.21 23.27 12.88
CA SER A 106 -15.39 24.42 11.98
C SER A 106 -15.15 24.11 10.50
N VAL A 107 -14.25 23.16 10.18
CA VAL A 107 -14.02 22.70 8.79
C VAL A 107 -15.20 21.86 8.33
N LEU A 108 -15.64 20.91 9.17
CA LEU A 108 -16.75 20.00 8.85
C LEU A 108 -18.08 20.76 8.71
N ASP A 109 -18.31 21.75 9.57
CA ASP A 109 -19.52 22.57 9.56
C ASP A 109 -19.55 23.56 8.37
N SER A 110 -18.39 23.82 7.75
CA SER A 110 -18.26 24.68 6.56
C SER A 110 -18.41 23.94 5.23
N MET A 111 -18.53 22.61 5.26
CA MET A 111 -18.71 21.80 4.06
C MET A 111 -19.99 22.16 3.30
N GLY A 112 -19.89 22.17 1.98
CA GLY A 112 -21.07 22.33 1.12
C GLY A 112 -22.08 21.19 1.30
N GLU A 113 -23.34 21.44 0.92
CA GLU A 113 -24.47 20.50 1.13
C GLU A 113 -24.18 19.09 0.61
N TRP A 114 -23.54 18.98 -0.55
CA TRP A 114 -23.19 17.68 -1.14
C TRP A 114 -22.20 16.90 -0.26
N CYS A 115 -21.09 17.53 0.17
CA CYS A 115 -20.08 16.88 1.01
C CYS A 115 -20.65 16.51 2.38
N THR A 116 -21.40 17.42 3.00
CA THR A 116 -22.07 17.17 4.29
C THR A 116 -22.98 15.95 4.23
N ARG A 117 -23.74 15.79 3.14
CA ARG A 117 -24.62 14.64 2.96
C ARG A 117 -23.84 13.36 2.70
N GLN A 118 -22.92 13.35 1.73
CA GLN A 118 -22.16 12.14 1.37
C GLN A 118 -21.33 11.62 2.55
N HIS A 119 -20.56 12.50 3.19
CA HIS A 119 -19.70 12.13 4.32
C HIS A 119 -20.49 11.78 5.58
N GLY A 120 -21.72 12.30 5.69
CA GLY A 120 -22.68 11.88 6.71
C GLY A 120 -23.19 10.46 6.48
N GLU A 121 -23.63 10.15 5.25
CA GLU A 121 -24.16 8.84 4.84
C GLU A 121 -23.08 7.73 4.91
N SER A 122 -21.84 8.03 4.53
CA SER A 122 -20.72 7.09 4.61
C SER A 122 -20.19 6.89 6.04
N GLY A 123 -20.55 7.78 6.98
CA GLY A 123 -20.03 7.81 8.35
C GLY A 123 -18.66 8.49 8.49
N LEU A 124 -18.08 8.99 7.40
CA LEU A 124 -16.77 9.65 7.40
C LEU A 124 -16.74 10.88 8.32
N THR A 125 -17.78 11.72 8.31
CA THR A 125 -17.84 12.92 9.17
C THR A 125 -17.67 12.57 10.66
N ALA A 126 -18.34 11.50 11.11
CA ALA A 126 -18.24 11.04 12.50
C ALA A 126 -16.85 10.43 12.78
N ALA A 127 -16.27 9.74 11.82
CA ALA A 127 -14.93 9.17 11.96
C ALA A 127 -13.84 10.26 12.03
N VAL A 128 -13.95 11.32 11.21
CA VAL A 128 -13.04 12.47 11.23
C VAL A 128 -13.03 13.15 12.60
N LYS A 129 -14.20 13.42 13.18
CA LYS A 129 -14.33 14.00 14.54
C LYS A 129 -13.64 13.14 15.60
N ASN A 130 -13.72 11.82 15.46
CA ASN A 130 -13.16 10.87 16.41
C ASN A 130 -11.68 10.57 16.17
N SER A 131 -11.14 10.87 14.98
CA SER A 131 -9.77 10.58 14.61
C SER A 131 -8.77 11.28 15.55
N LYS A 132 -7.60 10.66 15.69
CA LYS A 132 -6.43 11.18 16.40
C LYS A 132 -5.23 11.35 15.49
N ILE A 133 -5.39 11.07 14.20
CA ILE A 133 -4.35 11.20 13.19
C ILE A 133 -4.42 12.63 12.65
N ASP A 134 -3.39 13.42 12.91
CA ASP A 134 -3.24 14.73 12.27
C ASP A 134 -2.63 14.60 10.87
N LEU A 135 -2.73 15.68 10.08
CA LEU A 135 -2.26 15.71 8.69
C LEU A 135 -0.77 15.32 8.56
N LYS A 136 0.08 15.79 9.47
CA LYS A 136 1.51 15.53 9.45
C LYS A 136 1.82 14.06 9.73
N THR A 137 1.09 13.46 10.66
CA THR A 137 1.21 12.03 10.98
C THR A 137 0.72 11.19 9.81
N ALA A 138 -0.41 11.57 9.18
CA ALA A 138 -0.92 10.90 7.99
C ALA A 138 0.08 10.93 6.82
N GLU A 139 0.67 12.10 6.53
CA GLU A 139 1.71 12.23 5.50
C GLU A 139 2.89 11.29 5.79
N LYS A 140 3.38 11.29 7.03
CA LYS A 140 4.50 10.42 7.41
C LYS A 140 4.16 8.94 7.23
N MET A 141 2.97 8.51 7.67
CA MET A 141 2.51 7.13 7.51
C MET A 141 2.45 6.72 6.04
N MET A 142 1.98 7.60 5.16
CA MET A 142 1.90 7.35 3.73
C MET A 142 3.28 7.31 3.07
N VAL A 143 4.20 8.20 3.45
CA VAL A 143 5.60 8.13 2.99
C VAL A 143 6.26 6.81 3.41
N ASP A 144 6.12 6.43 4.69
CA ASP A 144 6.67 5.18 5.21
C ASP A 144 6.08 3.96 4.50
N PHE A 145 4.79 4.02 4.12
CA PHE A 145 4.10 2.96 3.38
C PHE A 145 4.63 2.80 1.95
N ILE A 146 4.81 3.89 1.19
CA ILE A 146 5.18 3.79 -0.22
C ILE A 146 6.67 3.49 -0.43
N GLN A 147 7.55 3.95 0.47
CA GLN A 147 9.01 3.89 0.30
C GLN A 147 9.57 2.49 -0.01
N PRO A 148 9.13 1.40 0.66
CA PRO A 148 9.60 0.05 0.34
C PRO A 148 9.19 -0.45 -1.05
N HIS A 149 8.25 0.24 -1.71
CA HIS A 149 7.62 -0.23 -2.94
C HIS A 149 7.92 0.63 -4.17
N ILE A 150 8.66 1.72 -4.04
CA ILE A 150 8.95 2.62 -5.16
C ILE A 150 10.44 2.90 -5.29
N SER A 151 10.87 3.23 -6.51
CA SER A 151 12.11 3.99 -6.68
C SER A 151 11.80 5.49 -6.55
N PRO A 152 12.55 6.26 -5.74
CA PRO A 152 12.30 7.68 -5.57
C PRO A 152 12.15 8.42 -6.91
N SER A 153 11.12 9.26 -6.98
CA SER A 153 10.78 10.12 -8.11
C SER A 153 10.55 9.39 -9.44
N SER A 154 10.33 8.07 -9.42
CA SER A 154 10.16 7.25 -10.64
C SER A 154 8.70 6.84 -10.88
N CYS A 155 7.96 6.53 -9.82
CA CYS A 155 6.59 6.03 -9.90
C CYS A 155 5.57 7.16 -10.03
N PRO A 156 4.62 7.11 -10.99
CA PRO A 156 3.57 8.11 -11.12
C PRO A 156 2.46 7.92 -10.10
N LEU A 157 1.79 9.02 -9.77
CA LEU A 157 0.51 9.03 -9.06
C LEU A 157 -0.62 8.58 -10.01
N ALA A 158 -1.57 7.78 -9.53
CA ALA A 158 -2.67 7.25 -10.35
C ALA A 158 -4.01 7.27 -9.60
N GLY A 159 -5.10 7.36 -10.36
CA GLY A 159 -6.47 7.35 -9.85
C GLY A 159 -7.45 7.92 -10.88
N ASN A 160 -8.73 8.00 -10.52
CA ASN A 160 -9.73 8.70 -11.32
C ASN A 160 -9.72 10.19 -11.01
N SER A 161 -9.59 11.04 -12.03
CA SER A 161 -9.57 12.50 -11.84
C SER A 161 -8.46 12.95 -10.86
N ILE A 162 -7.38 12.17 -10.79
CA ILE A 162 -6.28 12.25 -9.81
C ILE A 162 -5.55 13.60 -9.80
N HIS A 163 -5.77 14.42 -10.83
CA HIS A 163 -5.28 15.79 -10.85
C HIS A 163 -5.90 16.65 -9.73
N CYS A 164 -7.12 16.32 -9.27
CA CYS A 164 -7.77 16.99 -8.14
C CYS A 164 -7.04 16.66 -6.84
N ASP A 165 -6.85 15.37 -6.54
CA ASP A 165 -6.11 14.88 -5.37
C ASP A 165 -4.69 15.42 -5.35
N LYS A 166 -4.02 15.42 -6.51
CA LYS A 166 -2.68 15.94 -6.66
C LYS A 166 -2.55 17.39 -6.21
N GLN A 167 -3.55 18.25 -6.45
CA GLN A 167 -3.51 19.65 -5.98
C GLN A 167 -3.49 19.71 -4.45
N PHE A 168 -4.31 18.89 -3.79
CA PHE A 168 -4.33 18.79 -2.33
C PHE A 168 -3.02 18.21 -1.80
N LEU A 169 -2.52 17.11 -2.37
CA LEU A 169 -1.26 16.50 -1.97
C LEU A 169 -0.07 17.47 -2.13
N GLN A 170 -0.01 18.24 -3.21
CA GLN A 170 1.05 19.23 -3.41
C GLN A 170 1.04 20.34 -2.35
N LYS A 171 -0.13 20.72 -1.85
CA LYS A 171 -0.26 21.76 -0.81
C LYS A 171 -0.07 21.20 0.61
N TYR A 172 -0.69 20.07 0.90
CA TYR A 172 -0.87 19.54 2.25
C TYR A 172 0.07 18.39 2.60
N MET A 173 0.60 17.67 1.60
CA MET A 173 1.50 16.53 1.76
C MET A 173 2.70 16.60 0.78
N PRO A 174 3.51 17.67 0.80
CA PRO A 174 4.60 17.87 -0.16
C PRO A 174 5.68 16.79 -0.07
N ASN A 175 6.00 16.26 1.12
CA ASN A 175 7.02 15.22 1.29
C ASN A 175 6.59 13.90 0.62
N PHE A 176 5.29 13.60 0.64
CA PHE A 176 4.71 12.48 -0.11
C PHE A 176 4.88 12.68 -1.61
N MET A 177 4.54 13.88 -2.12
CA MET A 177 4.67 14.18 -3.55
C MET A 177 6.11 14.18 -4.05
N GLU A 178 7.09 14.55 -3.22
CA GLU A 178 8.52 14.51 -3.57
C GLU A 178 9.02 13.07 -3.84
N GLN A 179 8.38 12.05 -3.26
CA GLN A 179 8.73 10.66 -3.53
C GLN A 179 8.27 10.20 -4.93
N LEU A 180 7.34 10.92 -5.57
CA LEU A 180 6.66 10.50 -6.78
C LEU A 180 7.15 11.25 -8.02
N HIS A 181 6.95 10.64 -9.18
CA HIS A 181 7.22 11.29 -10.46
C HIS A 181 6.16 12.37 -10.75
N TYR A 182 6.52 13.41 -11.51
CA TYR A 182 5.61 14.54 -11.78
C TYR A 182 4.39 14.16 -12.65
N ARG A 183 4.48 13.08 -13.43
CA ARG A 183 3.39 12.58 -14.28
C ARG A 183 2.32 11.89 -13.46
N ILE A 184 1.13 11.87 -14.01
CA ILE A 184 -0.02 11.15 -13.47
C ILE A 184 -0.54 10.14 -14.48
N ILE A 185 -1.16 9.07 -13.98
CA ILE A 185 -2.02 8.17 -14.75
C ILE A 185 -3.46 8.47 -14.34
N ASP A 186 -4.15 9.28 -15.14
CA ASP A 186 -5.53 9.66 -14.87
C ASP A 186 -6.50 8.74 -15.65
N VAL A 187 -7.17 7.85 -14.92
CA VAL A 187 -8.13 6.88 -15.50
C VAL A 187 -9.31 7.61 -16.15
N SER A 188 -9.71 8.77 -15.63
CA SER A 188 -10.80 9.57 -16.20
C SER A 188 -10.42 10.14 -17.57
N SER A 189 -9.13 10.40 -17.83
CA SER A 189 -8.69 10.79 -19.18
C SER A 189 -8.97 9.69 -20.20
N ILE A 190 -8.69 8.43 -19.84
CA ILE A 190 -8.97 7.27 -20.72
C ILE A 190 -10.48 7.07 -20.86
N LYS A 191 -11.25 7.21 -19.78
CA LYS A 191 -12.72 7.17 -19.80
C LYS A 191 -13.31 8.18 -20.79
N GLU A 192 -12.84 9.42 -20.78
CA GLU A 192 -13.32 10.46 -21.69
C GLU A 192 -12.99 10.17 -23.16
N LEU A 193 -11.83 9.57 -23.44
CA LEU A 193 -11.46 9.10 -24.78
C LEU A 193 -12.33 7.92 -25.21
N CYS A 194 -12.55 6.95 -24.32
CA CYS A 194 -13.42 5.81 -24.58
C CYS A 194 -14.86 6.25 -24.87
N ARG A 195 -15.40 7.22 -24.14
CA ARG A 195 -16.74 7.75 -24.39
C ARG A 195 -16.90 8.31 -25.81
N ARG A 196 -15.85 8.89 -26.38
CA ARG A 196 -15.87 9.51 -27.72
C ARG A 196 -15.52 8.54 -28.83
N TRP A 197 -14.56 7.66 -28.60
CA TRP A 197 -13.96 6.81 -29.65
C TRP A 197 -14.45 5.37 -29.62
N TYR A 198 -14.92 4.90 -28.45
CA TYR A 198 -15.35 3.51 -28.22
C TYR A 198 -16.65 3.45 -27.37
N PRO A 199 -17.74 4.14 -27.76
CA PRO A 199 -18.96 4.24 -26.95
C PRO A 199 -19.59 2.87 -26.64
N GLU A 200 -19.57 1.93 -27.61
CA GLU A 200 -20.09 0.57 -27.41
C GLU A 200 -19.29 -0.25 -26.39
N THR A 201 -17.98 -0.03 -26.34
CA THR A 201 -17.11 -0.66 -25.33
C THR A 201 -17.39 -0.07 -23.96
N LEU A 202 -17.56 1.25 -23.85
CA LEU A 202 -17.83 1.90 -22.57
C LEU A 202 -19.13 1.40 -21.92
N ASN A 203 -20.14 1.02 -22.71
CA ASN A 203 -21.39 0.43 -22.21
C ASN A 203 -21.18 -0.90 -21.45
N GLN A 204 -20.03 -1.56 -21.64
CA GLN A 204 -19.66 -2.80 -20.98
C GLN A 204 -18.72 -2.57 -19.79
N ALA A 205 -18.37 -1.32 -19.49
CA ALA A 205 -17.50 -0.99 -18.38
C ALA A 205 -18.16 -1.37 -17.04
N PRO A 206 -17.38 -1.79 -16.02
CA PRO A 206 -17.90 -2.06 -14.69
C PRO A 206 -18.66 -0.85 -14.13
N VAL A 207 -19.82 -1.10 -13.53
CA VAL A 207 -20.58 -0.07 -12.81
C VAL A 207 -19.91 0.14 -11.46
N LYS A 208 -19.50 1.39 -11.18
CA LYS A 208 -18.95 1.80 -9.89
C LYS A 208 -20.02 1.75 -8.81
N LYS A 209 -19.68 1.27 -7.62
CA LYS A 209 -20.55 1.27 -6.44
C LYS A 209 -20.63 2.65 -5.81
N LEU A 210 -19.60 3.49 -5.98
CA LEU A 210 -19.53 4.86 -5.47
C LEU A 210 -19.78 4.90 -3.96
N THR A 211 -18.98 4.14 -3.21
CA THR A 211 -19.11 4.06 -1.75
C THR A 211 -18.56 5.28 -1.04
N HIS A 212 -17.82 6.15 -1.73
CA HIS A 212 -17.19 7.37 -1.17
C HIS A 212 -16.30 7.02 0.02
N ARG A 213 -15.42 6.04 -0.21
CA ARG A 213 -14.45 5.53 0.75
C ARG A 213 -13.17 5.23 -0.02
N ALA A 214 -12.09 5.89 0.37
CA ALA A 214 -10.89 6.00 -0.45
C ALA A 214 -10.35 4.66 -0.98
N LEU A 215 -10.16 3.64 -0.12
CA LEU A 215 -9.58 2.37 -0.57
C LEU A 215 -10.48 1.61 -1.56
N ASP A 216 -11.80 1.67 -1.38
CA ASP A 216 -12.74 1.02 -2.31
C ASP A 216 -12.78 1.75 -3.65
N ASP A 217 -12.76 3.08 -3.65
CA ASP A 217 -12.73 3.89 -4.86
C ASP A 217 -11.41 3.69 -5.66
N ILE A 218 -10.28 3.45 -4.98
CA ILE A 218 -9.03 3.04 -5.64
C ILE A 218 -9.18 1.68 -6.32
N ARG A 219 -9.75 0.69 -5.64
CA ARG A 219 -9.96 -0.66 -6.22
C ARG A 219 -10.84 -0.58 -7.46
N GLU A 220 -11.90 0.24 -7.43
CA GLU A 220 -12.75 0.48 -8.59
C GLU A 220 -11.99 1.17 -9.73
N SER A 221 -11.11 2.12 -9.41
CA SER A 221 -10.25 2.80 -10.40
C SER A 221 -9.28 1.83 -11.09
N ILE A 222 -8.70 0.90 -10.34
CA ILE A 222 -7.81 -0.15 -10.87
C ILE A 222 -8.58 -1.10 -11.80
N GLU A 223 -9.77 -1.56 -11.37
CA GLU A 223 -10.60 -2.44 -12.20
C GLU A 223 -11.12 -1.74 -13.46
N GLU A 224 -11.46 -0.44 -13.38
CA GLU A 224 -11.80 0.38 -14.54
C GLU A 224 -10.61 0.47 -15.52
N LEU A 225 -9.38 0.70 -15.04
CA LEU A 225 -8.21 0.73 -15.92
C LEU A 225 -7.86 -0.65 -16.52
N LYS A 226 -8.03 -1.74 -15.76
CA LYS A 226 -7.88 -3.11 -16.28
C LYS A 226 -8.87 -3.38 -17.41
N PHE A 227 -10.11 -2.91 -17.27
CA PHE A 227 -11.12 -3.01 -18.31
C PHE A 227 -10.67 -2.29 -19.58
N TYR A 228 -10.22 -1.04 -19.49
CA TYR A 228 -9.72 -0.30 -20.67
C TYR A 228 -8.50 -0.97 -21.30
N ARG A 229 -7.54 -1.42 -20.48
CA ARG A 229 -6.36 -2.14 -20.96
C ARG A 229 -6.73 -3.36 -21.80
N LYS A 230 -7.74 -4.11 -21.38
CA LYS A 230 -8.20 -5.33 -22.07
C LYS A 230 -8.99 -5.05 -23.36
N THR A 231 -9.72 -3.93 -23.41
CA THR A 231 -10.76 -3.71 -24.43
C THR A 231 -10.41 -2.63 -25.46
N VAL A 232 -9.51 -1.70 -25.12
CA VAL A 232 -9.21 -0.51 -25.95
C VAL A 232 -7.76 -0.50 -26.43
N PHE A 233 -6.82 -0.95 -25.60
CA PHE A 233 -5.39 -0.95 -25.94
C PHE A 233 -4.99 -2.25 -26.65
N LYS A 234 -3.98 -2.17 -27.54
CA LYS A 234 -3.44 -3.28 -28.34
C LYS A 234 -2.20 -3.89 -27.69
#